data_AF-A0A7C3JVR6-F1
#
_entry.id   AF-A0A7C3JVR6-F1
#
_cell.length_a   1.000
_cell.length_b   1.000
_cell.length_c   1.000
_cell.angle_alpha   90.00
_cell.angle_beta   90.00
_cell.angle_gamma   90.00
#
_symmetry.space_group_name_H-M   'P 1'
#
loop_
_entity.id
_entity.type
_entity.pdbx_description
1 polymer ?
#
loop_
_entity_poly.entity_id
_entity_poly.type
_entity_poly.pdbx_seq_one_letter_code
_entity_poly.pdbx_strand_id
1 'polypeptide(L)'
;QVTAGGQPEFFIQDIPPVASTSIKVTRPEIYFGELANAYVLVKTSAQELDYPAGDQNIYTTYEGRGGVSIGSLWRKLLFSAHHATLRMLLSQDLKPESRILYHRQIHERVKKIAPFITFDRDAYMVIAQGGRLFWIIDGYTTSDRFPYSEPIRRRQMNYIRNSVKAVVDAYNGTVDFYLADPKEPMVAAYGNIFPGLFKPLERMPDDLRAHIRYPQDFFVIQAQLYATYHMQDPQVFYNKEDLLSIPRRSQGTSEAEMEPYYTIMRLPGESKEEFVLLLPFTPNKRDNMRAWLAARSDPEHYGRLIALDFPKAKLVYGPKQIDARIDQDTVISQQISLWNQAGSKVIRGSLLAIPIEESLLYVQPLYLSAEQGSLPELKRVIAVFGNQIAMEETLEQSLQKIFGGKPVSAQAPSAVPPLEVAKDQPAPAREALDHFQRAQEFLRQGNWAGYGEELKKVEALLRQMQTKQTPSK
;
A
#
# COMPACT_ATOMS: atom_id res chain seq x y z
N GLN A 1 8.73 5.24 10.42
CA GLN A 1 8.74 6.10 11.63
C GLN A 1 8.80 7.56 11.17
N VAL A 2 8.52 8.52 12.04
CA VAL A 2 8.57 9.95 11.72
C VAL A 2 9.39 10.70 12.75
N THR A 3 10.06 11.77 12.33
CA THR A 3 10.80 12.67 13.21
C THR A 3 9.83 13.44 14.11
N ALA A 4 10.34 14.08 15.17
CA ALA A 4 9.54 14.93 16.05
C ALA A 4 8.83 16.09 15.31
N GLY A 5 9.34 16.51 14.14
CA GLY A 5 8.70 17.50 13.28
C GLY A 5 7.55 16.96 12.43
N GLY A 6 7.37 15.64 12.35
CA GLY A 6 6.40 14.99 11.46
C GLY A 6 6.93 14.70 10.06
N GLN A 7 8.24 14.81 9.84
CA GLN A 7 8.86 14.43 8.58
C GLN A 7 9.15 12.93 8.56
N PRO A 8 9.13 12.26 7.39
CA PRO A 8 9.55 10.87 7.29
C PRO A 8 10.98 10.70 7.82
N GLU A 9 11.20 9.64 8.59
CA GLU A 9 12.56 9.22 8.88
C GLU A 9 13.12 8.50 7.65
N PHE A 10 14.13 9.11 7.03
CA PHE A 10 14.70 8.61 5.79
C PHE A 10 15.83 7.61 6.06
N PHE A 11 15.83 6.48 5.35
CA PHE A 11 16.97 5.56 5.36
C PHE A 11 18.19 6.09 4.59
N ILE A 12 17.96 7.02 3.66
CA ILE A 12 18.96 7.70 2.87
C ILE A 12 18.54 9.16 2.80
N GLN A 13 19.36 10.07 3.31
CA GLN A 13 19.06 11.51 3.43
C GLN A 13 20.24 12.37 3.00
N ASP A 14 20.03 13.68 2.97
CA ASP A 14 21.01 14.70 2.59
C ASP A 14 21.46 14.68 1.13
N ILE A 15 22.15 15.75 0.74
CA ILE A 15 22.83 15.87 -0.56
C ILE A 15 24.26 16.36 -0.24
N PRO A 16 25.29 15.51 -0.37
CA PRO A 16 25.27 14.17 -0.96
C PRO A 16 24.57 13.12 -0.07
N PRO A 17 24.03 12.03 -0.64
CA PRO A 17 23.25 11.06 0.12
C PRO A 17 24.08 10.31 1.17
N VAL A 18 23.60 10.33 2.41
CA VAL A 18 24.11 9.56 3.54
C VAL A 18 23.09 8.49 3.90
N ALA A 19 23.55 7.23 3.89
CA ALA A 19 22.73 6.09 4.24
C ALA A 19 22.88 5.72 5.72
N SER A 20 21.76 5.54 6.42
CA SER A 20 21.72 4.97 7.77
C SER A 20 21.63 3.43 7.77
N THR A 21 21.44 2.83 6.58
CA THR A 21 21.29 1.38 6.37
C THR A 21 22.42 0.82 5.51
N SER A 22 22.39 -0.49 5.24
CA SER A 22 23.32 -1.16 4.32
C SER A 22 23.12 -0.75 2.85
N ILE A 23 22.00 -0.12 2.50
CA ILE A 23 21.68 0.33 1.14
C ILE A 23 22.47 1.61 0.87
N LYS A 24 23.30 1.61 -0.17
CA LYS A 24 24.13 2.77 -0.55
C LYS A 24 23.70 3.30 -1.90
N VAL A 25 23.72 4.61 -2.07
CA VAL A 25 23.61 5.26 -3.39
C VAL A 25 24.99 5.75 -3.77
N THR A 26 25.57 5.15 -4.81
CA THR A 26 26.90 5.53 -5.32
C THR A 26 26.80 6.62 -6.39
N ARG A 27 25.61 6.78 -6.97
CA ARG A 27 25.39 7.59 -8.17
C ARG A 27 24.01 8.26 -8.11
N PRO A 28 23.88 9.35 -7.34
CA PRO A 28 22.57 9.97 -7.07
C PRO A 28 22.03 10.80 -8.23
N GLU A 29 22.85 11.11 -9.24
CA GLU A 29 22.47 12.06 -10.28
C GLU A 29 21.42 11.46 -11.23
N ILE A 30 20.30 12.17 -11.38
CA ILE A 30 19.17 11.74 -12.23
C ILE A 30 19.14 12.60 -13.48
N TYR A 31 19.61 12.04 -14.59
CA TYR A 31 19.49 12.67 -15.90
C TYR A 31 18.23 12.22 -16.64
N PHE A 32 17.63 11.09 -16.27
CA PHE A 32 16.39 10.55 -16.83
C PHE A 32 15.46 10.21 -15.67
N GLY A 33 14.28 10.83 -15.63
CA GLY A 33 13.36 10.75 -14.50
C GLY A 33 11.94 11.15 -14.89
N GLU A 34 11.03 11.20 -13.93
CA GLU A 34 9.61 11.50 -14.20
C GLU A 34 9.35 12.96 -14.55
N LEU A 35 10.13 13.87 -13.92
CA LEU A 35 10.12 15.29 -14.23
C LEU A 35 11.33 15.62 -15.10
N ALA A 36 11.08 15.99 -16.35
CA ALA A 36 12.14 16.30 -17.29
C ALA A 36 11.82 17.52 -18.14
N ASN A 37 12.85 18.33 -18.39
CA ASN A 37 12.81 19.36 -19.42
C ASN A 37 12.93 18.73 -20.81
N ALA A 38 12.53 19.46 -21.85
CA ALA A 38 12.57 19.00 -23.23
C ALA A 38 13.95 18.46 -23.65
N TYR A 39 15.03 19.13 -23.24
CA TYR A 39 16.40 18.66 -23.47
C TYR A 39 17.38 19.22 -22.42
N VAL A 40 18.55 18.61 -22.32
CA VAL A 40 19.76 19.20 -21.68
C VAL A 40 21.00 18.96 -22.52
N LEU A 41 21.96 19.86 -22.42
CA LEU A 41 23.26 19.76 -23.08
C LEU A 41 24.29 19.37 -22.02
N VAL A 42 25.03 18.30 -22.28
CA VAL A 42 25.99 17.71 -21.35
C VAL A 42 27.36 17.58 -21.99
N LYS A 43 28.40 17.39 -21.17
CA LYS A 43 29.81 17.39 -21.60
C LYS A 43 30.18 18.70 -22.31
N THR A 44 29.78 19.83 -21.74
CA THR A 44 30.09 21.17 -22.22
C THR A 44 31.35 21.72 -21.50
N SER A 45 31.74 22.97 -21.75
CA SER A 45 32.73 23.68 -20.92
C SER A 45 32.15 24.14 -19.57
N ALA A 46 30.85 24.43 -19.53
CA ALA A 46 30.15 24.81 -18.32
C ALA A 46 29.92 23.57 -17.45
N GLN A 47 30.40 23.62 -16.21
CA GLN A 47 30.15 22.54 -15.26
C GLN A 47 28.72 22.63 -14.71
N GLU A 48 28.19 21.48 -14.31
CA GLU A 48 26.83 21.33 -13.81
C GLU A 48 26.85 21.46 -12.28
N LEU A 49 25.93 22.23 -11.70
CA LEU A 49 25.80 22.30 -10.25
C LEU A 49 25.34 20.93 -9.73
N ASP A 50 26.13 20.34 -8.84
CA ASP A 50 25.81 19.05 -8.21
C ASP A 50 25.03 19.30 -6.92
N TYR A 51 25.68 19.92 -5.93
CA TYR A 51 25.05 20.30 -4.68
C TYR A 51 25.74 21.49 -3.98
N PRO A 52 25.02 22.27 -3.17
CA PRO A 52 25.62 23.28 -2.32
C PRO A 52 26.29 22.62 -1.10
N ALA A 53 27.51 23.02 -0.79
CA ALA A 53 28.30 22.58 0.36
C ALA A 53 28.73 23.81 1.20
N GLY A 54 27.90 24.16 2.19
CA GLY A 54 28.08 25.39 2.97
C GLY A 54 27.93 26.62 2.06
N ASP A 55 28.95 27.49 2.06
CA ASP A 55 28.99 28.69 1.20
C ASP A 55 29.55 28.41 -0.22
N GLN A 56 29.92 27.16 -0.52
CA GLN A 56 30.50 26.77 -1.81
C GLN A 56 29.53 25.90 -2.60
N ASN A 57 29.62 25.99 -3.93
CA ASN A 57 28.90 25.09 -4.83
C ASN A 57 29.85 24.01 -5.34
N ILE A 58 29.45 22.75 -5.21
CA ILE A 58 30.14 21.62 -5.83
C ILE A 58 29.57 21.43 -7.22
N TYR A 59 30.47 21.27 -8.20
CA TYR A 59 30.12 21.09 -9.58
C TYR A 59 30.60 19.74 -10.09
N THR A 60 29.83 19.17 -11.00
CA THR A 60 30.11 17.90 -11.67
C THR A 60 30.06 18.06 -13.18
N THR A 61 30.40 17.00 -13.91
CA THR A 61 30.24 16.93 -15.36
C THR A 61 29.72 15.56 -15.70
N TYR A 62 28.69 15.50 -16.54
CA TYR A 62 28.16 14.22 -17.00
C TYR A 62 29.23 13.34 -17.67
N GLU A 63 29.52 12.19 -17.09
CA GLU A 63 30.50 11.23 -17.61
C GLU A 63 29.85 10.16 -18.51
N GLY A 64 28.52 10.07 -18.47
CA GLY A 64 27.74 9.00 -19.10
C GLY A 64 27.81 8.97 -20.62
N ARG A 65 27.16 7.95 -21.17
CA ARG A 65 27.13 7.70 -22.63
C ARG A 65 25.78 8.04 -23.28
N GLY A 66 24.82 8.52 -22.48
CA GLY A 66 23.48 8.87 -22.93
C GLY A 66 23.46 9.98 -23.98
N GLY A 67 22.34 10.05 -24.70
CA GLY A 67 22.04 11.09 -25.70
C GLY A 67 22.85 11.03 -26.98
N VAL A 68 22.63 12.03 -27.82
CA VAL A 68 23.20 12.11 -29.18
C VAL A 68 24.28 13.19 -29.20
N SER A 69 25.42 12.90 -29.86
CA SER A 69 26.50 13.88 -29.99
C SER A 69 26.06 15.07 -30.85
N ILE A 70 26.26 16.29 -30.34
CA ILE A 70 25.89 17.56 -30.98
C ILE A 70 27.12 18.37 -31.43
N GLY A 71 28.34 17.87 -31.21
CA GLY A 71 29.58 18.63 -31.42
C GLY A 71 29.79 19.19 -32.83
N SER A 72 29.23 18.56 -33.88
CA SER A 72 29.36 19.03 -35.26
C SER A 72 28.40 20.18 -35.59
N LEU A 73 28.85 21.17 -36.37
CA LEU A 73 28.05 22.33 -36.80
C LEU A 73 26.70 21.94 -37.44
N TRP A 74 26.69 20.93 -38.31
CA TRP A 74 25.46 20.43 -38.94
C TRP A 74 24.45 19.88 -37.93
N ARG A 75 24.91 19.11 -36.93
CA ARG A 75 24.02 18.63 -35.86
C ARG A 75 23.54 19.76 -34.96
N LYS A 76 24.39 20.74 -34.64
CA LYS A 76 23.96 21.96 -33.93
C LYS A 76 22.82 22.65 -34.67
N LEU A 77 22.95 22.84 -35.99
CA LEU A 77 21.91 23.44 -36.83
C LEU A 77 20.61 22.63 -36.83
N LEU A 78 20.69 21.30 -37.01
CA LEU A 78 19.51 20.43 -37.00
C LEU A 78 18.77 20.44 -35.65
N PHE A 79 19.50 20.32 -34.54
CA PHE A 79 18.89 20.38 -33.20
C PHE A 79 18.37 21.78 -32.88
N SER A 80 19.06 22.84 -33.31
CA SER A 80 18.57 24.21 -33.23
C SER A 80 17.25 24.42 -33.96
N ALA A 81 17.11 23.87 -35.18
CA ALA A 81 15.86 23.93 -35.94
C ALA A 81 14.76 23.09 -35.26
N HIS A 82 15.08 21.87 -34.82
CA HIS A 82 14.12 20.97 -34.17
C HIS A 82 13.56 21.55 -32.86
N HIS A 83 14.40 22.16 -32.04
CA HIS A 83 14.00 22.80 -30.77
C HIS A 83 13.68 24.29 -30.91
N ALA A 84 13.60 24.81 -32.14
CA ALA A 84 13.31 26.21 -32.44
C ALA A 84 14.16 27.22 -31.62
N THR A 85 15.47 26.95 -31.47
CA THR A 85 16.37 27.76 -30.66
C THR A 85 17.75 27.93 -31.29
N LEU A 86 18.18 29.20 -31.44
CA LEU A 86 19.52 29.53 -31.95
C LEU A 86 20.62 29.35 -30.90
N ARG A 87 20.26 29.14 -29.62
CA ARG A 87 21.23 29.06 -28.51
C ARG A 87 22.25 27.94 -28.71
N MET A 88 21.85 26.79 -29.24
CA MET A 88 22.77 25.66 -29.49
C MET A 88 23.77 25.97 -30.61
N LEU A 89 23.36 26.71 -31.65
CA LEU A 89 24.22 27.07 -32.77
C LEU A 89 25.26 28.12 -32.37
N LEU A 90 24.87 29.07 -31.52
CA LEU A 90 25.70 30.21 -31.11
C LEU A 90 26.51 29.95 -29.83
N SER A 91 26.21 28.90 -29.07
CA SER A 91 26.91 28.59 -27.82
C SER A 91 28.35 28.15 -28.07
N GLN A 92 29.28 28.86 -27.43
CA GLN A 92 30.70 28.53 -27.41
C GLN A 92 31.04 27.41 -26.42
N ASP A 93 30.10 27.05 -25.54
CA ASP A 93 30.31 26.04 -24.50
C ASP A 93 30.27 24.60 -25.02
N LEU A 94 29.80 24.42 -26.27
CA LEU A 94 29.63 23.12 -26.88
C LEU A 94 30.91 22.63 -27.56
N LYS A 95 31.49 21.60 -26.95
CA LYS A 95 32.67 20.86 -27.38
C LYS A 95 32.31 19.74 -28.39
N PRO A 96 33.27 19.17 -29.13
CA PRO A 96 33.04 18.03 -30.02
C PRO A 96 32.38 16.81 -29.33
N GLU A 97 32.73 16.56 -28.08
CA GLU A 97 32.20 15.49 -27.23
C GLU A 97 30.84 15.81 -26.58
N SER A 98 30.36 17.06 -26.70
CA SER A 98 29.08 17.47 -26.12
C SER A 98 27.93 16.66 -26.70
N ARG A 99 26.95 16.40 -25.84
CA ARG A 99 25.77 15.61 -26.19
C ARG A 99 24.49 16.34 -25.80
N ILE A 100 23.44 16.10 -26.57
CA ILE A 100 22.08 16.49 -26.22
C ILE A 100 21.34 15.27 -25.66
N LEU A 101 20.83 15.39 -24.44
CA LEU A 101 19.91 14.42 -23.85
C LEU A 101 18.49 14.95 -24.04
N TYR A 102 17.62 14.16 -24.67
CA TYR A 102 16.21 14.49 -24.94
C TYR A 102 15.36 13.21 -24.81
N HIS A 103 14.03 13.36 -24.75
CA HIS A 103 13.11 12.29 -24.32
C HIS A 103 13.60 11.66 -23.01
N ARG A 104 13.76 12.53 -22.02
CA ARG A 104 14.31 12.21 -20.70
C ARG A 104 13.25 11.72 -19.72
N GLN A 105 11.99 12.05 -20.00
CA GLN A 105 10.86 11.56 -19.24
C GLN A 105 10.72 10.05 -19.47
N ILE A 106 10.60 9.28 -18.39
CA ILE A 106 10.58 7.80 -18.45
C ILE A 106 9.46 7.30 -19.36
N HIS A 107 8.21 7.73 -19.14
CA HIS A 107 7.06 7.33 -19.97
C HIS A 107 7.21 7.69 -21.44
N GLU A 108 7.59 8.93 -21.74
CA GLU A 108 7.81 9.39 -23.11
C GLU A 108 8.84 8.51 -23.81
N ARG A 109 9.96 8.22 -23.12
CA ARG A 109 11.07 7.46 -23.65
C ARG A 109 10.70 6.03 -23.98
N VAL A 110 10.10 5.29 -23.04
CA VAL A 110 9.72 3.89 -23.27
C VAL A 110 8.64 3.77 -24.35
N LYS A 111 7.67 4.70 -24.37
CA LYS A 111 6.63 4.78 -25.39
C LYS A 111 7.18 5.12 -26.77
N LYS A 112 8.23 5.95 -26.84
CA LYS A 112 8.89 6.29 -28.11
C LYS A 112 9.59 5.07 -28.71
N ILE A 113 10.17 4.19 -27.87
CA ILE A 113 10.90 3.00 -28.32
C ILE A 113 9.92 1.86 -28.68
N ALA A 114 8.91 1.63 -27.85
CA ALA A 114 7.93 0.55 -28.04
C ALA A 114 6.49 1.10 -28.00
N PRO A 115 6.04 1.85 -29.03
CA PRO A 115 4.74 2.54 -29.02
C PRO A 115 3.53 1.60 -29.05
N PHE A 116 3.75 0.33 -29.39
CA PHE A 116 2.74 -0.73 -29.42
C PHE A 116 2.54 -1.42 -28.06
N ILE A 117 3.36 -1.10 -27.06
CA ILE A 117 3.18 -1.53 -25.68
C ILE A 117 2.48 -0.41 -24.92
N THR A 118 1.44 -0.75 -24.17
CA THR A 118 0.79 0.19 -23.24
C THR A 118 1.53 0.14 -21.91
N PHE A 119 2.10 1.24 -21.46
CA PHE A 119 2.86 1.26 -20.20
C PHE A 119 1.98 1.64 -19.01
N ASP A 120 2.34 1.13 -17.84
CA ASP A 120 1.74 1.51 -16.55
C ASP A 120 1.92 3.01 -16.29
N ARG A 121 0.99 3.59 -15.54
CA ARG A 121 1.03 5.01 -15.17
C ARG A 121 2.15 5.34 -14.18
N ASP A 122 2.57 4.39 -13.34
CA ASP A 122 3.48 4.62 -12.23
C ASP A 122 4.82 3.91 -12.44
N ALA A 123 5.85 4.69 -12.78
CA ALA A 123 7.22 4.19 -12.85
C ALA A 123 7.84 4.28 -11.46
N TYR A 124 8.54 3.25 -11.02
CA TYR A 124 9.10 3.22 -9.67
C TYR A 124 10.61 3.08 -9.69
N MET A 125 11.26 3.78 -8.76
CA MET A 125 12.71 3.79 -8.64
C MET A 125 13.20 2.64 -7.76
N VAL A 126 14.31 2.03 -8.18
CA VAL A 126 15.00 0.98 -7.45
C VAL A 126 16.48 1.30 -7.34
N ILE A 127 17.08 0.89 -6.23
CA ILE A 127 18.51 1.01 -5.98
C ILE A 127 19.12 -0.37 -6.21
N ALA A 128 19.83 -0.55 -7.32
CA ALA A 128 20.57 -1.78 -7.59
C ALA A 128 21.66 -1.98 -6.51
N GLN A 129 22.13 -3.22 -6.30
CA GLN A 129 23.13 -3.52 -5.26
C GLN A 129 24.42 -2.70 -5.40
N GLY A 130 24.80 -2.30 -6.62
CA GLY A 130 25.92 -1.42 -6.90
C GLY A 130 25.70 0.07 -6.54
N GLY A 131 24.54 0.41 -5.98
CA GLY A 131 24.12 1.76 -5.59
C GLY A 131 23.69 2.68 -6.73
N ARG A 132 23.41 2.09 -7.90
CA ARG A 132 22.93 2.81 -9.07
C ARG A 132 21.40 2.84 -9.10
N LEU A 133 20.85 3.94 -9.58
CA LEU A 133 19.41 4.16 -9.67
C LEU A 133 18.85 3.68 -11.02
N PHE A 134 17.78 2.91 -10.96
CA PHE A 134 17.03 2.47 -12.14
C PHE A 134 15.54 2.73 -11.93
N TRP A 135 14.84 3.05 -13.01
CA TRP A 135 13.39 3.07 -13.06
C TRP A 135 12.88 1.75 -13.63
N ILE A 136 11.87 1.17 -13.01
CA ILE A 136 11.13 0.03 -13.56
C ILE A 136 9.72 0.50 -13.89
N ILE A 137 9.24 0.11 -15.07
CA ILE A 137 7.87 0.37 -15.52
C ILE A 137 7.30 -0.88 -16.18
N ASP A 138 6.09 -1.25 -15.77
CA ASP A 138 5.34 -2.37 -16.34
C ASP A 138 4.79 -2.01 -17.72
N GLY A 139 4.82 -2.99 -18.63
CA GLY A 139 4.35 -2.88 -20.00
C GLY A 139 3.33 -3.96 -20.32
N TYR A 140 2.24 -3.52 -20.94
CA TYR A 140 1.07 -4.32 -21.25
C TYR A 140 0.89 -4.52 -22.75
N THR A 141 0.61 -5.75 -23.15
CA THR A 141 -0.06 -5.99 -24.43
C THR A 141 -1.56 -5.83 -24.21
N THR A 142 -2.20 -5.03 -25.07
CA THR A 142 -3.63 -4.71 -24.97
C THR A 142 -4.30 -4.88 -26.33
N SER A 143 -5.58 -5.24 -26.32
CA SER A 143 -6.41 -5.29 -27.54
C SER A 143 -7.86 -4.99 -27.20
N ASP A 144 -8.59 -4.48 -28.18
CA ASP A 144 -10.05 -4.30 -28.20
C ASP A 144 -10.77 -5.39 -29.00
N ARG A 145 -10.02 -6.31 -29.63
CA ARG A 145 -10.50 -7.30 -30.60
C ARG A 145 -10.09 -8.73 -30.24
N PHE A 146 -9.67 -9.00 -29.01
CA PHE A 146 -9.29 -10.36 -28.64
C PHE A 146 -10.53 -11.26 -28.61
N PRO A 147 -10.53 -12.42 -29.27
CA PRO A 147 -11.73 -13.24 -29.39
C PRO A 147 -12.14 -13.82 -28.03
N TYR A 148 -13.45 -14.00 -27.83
CA TYR A 148 -14.04 -14.61 -26.62
C TYR A 148 -13.65 -13.94 -25.30
N SER A 149 -13.44 -12.62 -25.30
CA SER A 149 -13.07 -11.85 -24.10
C SER A 149 -14.05 -10.72 -23.81
N GLU A 150 -14.37 -10.50 -22.53
CA GLU A 150 -15.31 -9.50 -22.06
C GLU A 150 -14.78 -8.07 -22.28
N PRO A 151 -15.52 -7.18 -22.97
CA PRO A 151 -15.11 -5.79 -23.15
C PRO A 151 -15.20 -4.94 -21.87
N ILE A 152 -14.10 -4.28 -21.53
CA ILE A 152 -14.01 -3.29 -20.45
C ILE A 152 -14.33 -1.91 -21.03
N ARG A 153 -15.62 -1.54 -21.03
CA ARG A 153 -16.12 -0.31 -21.67
C ARG A 153 -15.38 0.97 -21.26
N ARG A 154 -15.03 1.12 -19.98
CA ARG A 154 -14.32 2.32 -19.47
C ARG A 154 -12.94 2.52 -20.07
N ARG A 155 -12.26 1.43 -20.49
CA ARG A 155 -10.89 1.48 -21.02
C ARG A 155 -10.80 1.12 -22.51
N GLN A 156 -11.95 0.91 -23.17
CA GLN A 156 -12.04 0.58 -24.60
C GLN A 156 -11.11 -0.58 -25.02
N MET A 157 -11.01 -1.60 -24.17
CA MET A 157 -10.19 -2.79 -24.40
C MET A 157 -10.94 -4.03 -23.92
N ASN A 158 -10.62 -5.19 -24.45
CA ASN A 158 -11.12 -6.47 -23.97
C ASN A 158 -9.99 -7.47 -23.65
N TYR A 159 -8.73 -7.06 -23.78
CA TYR A 159 -7.58 -7.89 -23.48
C TYR A 159 -6.46 -7.06 -22.87
N ILE A 160 -5.82 -7.62 -21.85
CA ILE A 160 -4.63 -7.07 -21.23
C ILE A 160 -3.77 -8.20 -20.64
N ARG A 161 -2.45 -8.13 -20.84
CA ARG A 161 -1.46 -8.97 -20.18
C ARG A 161 -0.24 -8.16 -19.76
N ASN A 162 0.29 -8.46 -18.58
CA ASN A 162 1.55 -7.89 -18.09
C ASN A 162 2.75 -8.61 -18.72
N SER A 163 2.99 -8.30 -20.00
CA SER A 163 3.92 -9.06 -20.84
C SER A 163 5.35 -8.54 -20.79
N VAL A 164 5.57 -7.28 -20.38
CA VAL A 164 6.88 -6.62 -20.50
C VAL A 164 7.24 -5.90 -19.20
N LYS A 165 8.52 -5.92 -18.83
CA LYS A 165 9.13 -5.02 -17.83
C LYS A 165 10.17 -4.17 -18.53
N ALA A 166 10.05 -2.85 -18.45
CA ALA A 166 11.09 -1.96 -18.97
C ALA A 166 11.92 -1.40 -17.80
N VAL A 167 13.23 -1.46 -17.94
CA VAL A 167 14.20 -0.91 -16.99
C VAL A 167 14.92 0.25 -17.64
N VAL A 168 14.91 1.42 -17.00
CA VAL A 168 15.59 2.63 -17.48
C VAL A 168 16.67 3.03 -16.50
N ASP A 169 17.91 3.11 -16.98
CA ASP A 169 19.04 3.66 -16.23
C ASP A 169 18.82 5.16 -15.97
N ALA A 170 18.69 5.58 -14.72
CA ALA A 170 18.38 6.97 -14.36
C ALA A 170 19.49 7.96 -14.79
N TYR A 171 20.71 7.47 -15.04
CA TYR A 171 21.84 8.29 -15.44
C TYR A 171 22.10 8.24 -16.95
N ASN A 172 22.12 7.06 -17.56
CA ASN A 172 22.41 6.92 -19.01
C ASN A 172 21.16 7.01 -19.90
N GLY A 173 19.98 6.73 -19.35
CA GLY A 173 18.75 6.58 -20.11
C GLY A 173 18.74 5.34 -21.00
N THR A 174 19.64 4.38 -20.81
CA THR A 174 19.55 3.09 -21.51
C THR A 174 18.26 2.40 -21.08
N VAL A 175 17.51 1.87 -22.05
CA VAL A 175 16.24 1.17 -21.80
C VAL A 175 16.41 -0.28 -22.20
N ASP A 176 16.10 -1.18 -21.28
CA ASP A 176 16.06 -2.62 -21.52
C ASP A 176 14.63 -3.12 -21.31
N PHE A 177 14.09 -3.83 -22.31
CA PHE A 177 12.79 -4.48 -22.21
C PHE A 177 12.97 -5.98 -21.95
N TYR A 178 12.25 -6.51 -20.96
CA TYR A 178 12.27 -7.90 -20.55
C TYR A 178 10.88 -8.53 -20.71
N LEU A 179 10.81 -9.75 -21.25
CA LEU A 179 9.55 -10.50 -21.40
C LEU A 179 9.16 -11.16 -20.10
N ALA A 180 8.10 -10.67 -19.46
CA ALA A 180 7.55 -11.28 -18.25
C ALA A 180 6.69 -12.52 -18.54
N ASP A 181 5.99 -12.55 -19.67
CA ASP A 181 5.22 -13.71 -20.14
C ASP A 181 5.57 -14.03 -21.60
N PRO A 182 6.62 -14.82 -21.86
CA PRO A 182 7.05 -15.14 -23.22
C PRO A 182 6.08 -16.05 -23.97
N LYS A 183 5.09 -16.65 -23.29
CA LYS A 183 4.08 -17.52 -23.91
C LYS A 183 2.86 -16.73 -24.39
N GLU A 184 2.79 -15.44 -24.05
CA GLU A 184 1.68 -14.57 -24.44
C GLU A 184 1.74 -14.28 -25.96
N PRO A 185 0.67 -14.57 -26.72
CA PRO A 185 0.71 -14.57 -28.18
C PRO A 185 1.02 -13.21 -28.81
N MET A 186 0.53 -12.10 -28.25
CA MET A 186 0.77 -10.76 -28.78
C MET A 186 2.22 -10.34 -28.58
N VAL A 187 2.78 -10.51 -27.38
CA VAL A 187 4.18 -10.14 -27.13
C VAL A 187 5.13 -11.05 -27.91
N ALA A 188 4.80 -12.33 -28.08
CA ALA A 188 5.57 -13.24 -28.92
C ALA A 188 5.58 -12.77 -30.38
N ALA A 189 4.44 -12.31 -30.92
CA ALA A 189 4.37 -11.73 -32.26
C ALA A 189 5.24 -10.47 -32.38
N TYR A 190 5.18 -9.55 -31.41
CA TYR A 190 6.05 -8.37 -31.40
C TYR A 190 7.53 -8.72 -31.27
N GLY A 191 7.88 -9.73 -30.47
CA GLY A 191 9.24 -10.24 -30.35
C GLY A 191 9.80 -10.78 -31.67
N ASN A 192 8.95 -11.41 -32.49
CA ASN A 192 9.32 -11.86 -33.83
C ASN A 192 9.46 -10.70 -34.84
N ILE A 193 8.63 -9.65 -34.73
CA ILE A 193 8.69 -8.48 -35.62
C ILE A 193 9.93 -7.61 -35.32
N PHE A 194 10.32 -7.50 -34.04
CA PHE A 194 11.45 -6.69 -33.60
C PHE A 194 12.52 -7.54 -32.89
N PRO A 195 13.30 -8.36 -33.63
CA PRO A 195 14.37 -9.16 -33.05
C PRO A 195 15.36 -8.31 -32.25
N GLY A 196 15.64 -8.73 -31.02
CA GLY A 196 16.59 -8.07 -30.12
C GLY A 196 16.03 -6.91 -29.28
N LEU A 197 14.78 -6.47 -29.51
CA LEU A 197 14.15 -5.46 -28.66
C LEU A 197 13.89 -6.00 -27.25
N PHE A 198 13.39 -7.23 -27.16
CA PHE A 198 13.04 -7.88 -25.90
C PHE A 198 14.09 -8.90 -25.48
N LYS A 199 14.43 -8.88 -24.20
CA LYS A 199 15.31 -9.86 -23.55
C LYS A 199 14.47 -10.85 -22.73
N PRO A 200 14.90 -12.11 -22.56
CA PRO A 200 14.29 -13.01 -21.57
C PRO A 200 14.39 -12.41 -20.16
N LEU A 201 13.37 -12.63 -19.31
CA LEU A 201 13.36 -12.12 -17.93
C LEU A 201 14.54 -12.66 -17.11
N GLU A 202 15.03 -13.85 -17.45
CA GLU A 202 16.17 -14.50 -16.80
C GLU A 202 17.48 -13.75 -17.05
N ARG A 203 17.55 -12.90 -18.09
CA ARG A 203 18.70 -12.01 -18.33
C ARG A 203 18.64 -10.72 -17.52
N MET A 204 17.53 -10.46 -16.82
CA MET A 204 17.47 -9.35 -15.87
C MET A 204 18.40 -9.67 -14.70
N PRO A 205 19.26 -8.73 -14.27
CA PRO A 205 20.07 -8.89 -13.07
C PRO A 205 19.20 -9.33 -11.86
N ASP A 206 19.71 -10.27 -11.07
CA ASP A 206 18.94 -10.89 -9.97
C ASP A 206 18.47 -9.85 -8.94
N ASP A 207 19.27 -8.81 -8.70
CA ASP A 207 18.93 -7.71 -7.80
C ASP A 207 17.74 -6.88 -8.32
N LEU A 208 17.76 -6.49 -9.59
CA LEU A 208 16.65 -5.80 -10.23
C LEU A 208 15.39 -6.67 -10.31
N ARG A 209 15.57 -7.97 -10.58
CA ARG A 209 14.45 -8.92 -10.62
C ARG A 209 13.77 -9.06 -9.25
N ALA A 210 14.54 -9.00 -8.16
CA ALA A 210 13.99 -9.01 -6.80
C ALA A 210 13.15 -7.76 -6.46
N HIS A 211 13.31 -6.67 -7.21
CA HIS A 211 12.49 -5.45 -7.06
C HIS A 211 11.24 -5.44 -7.94
N ILE A 212 10.95 -6.50 -8.70
CA ILE A 212 9.71 -6.57 -9.47
C ILE A 212 8.52 -6.61 -8.50
N ARG A 213 7.54 -5.74 -8.74
CA ARG A 213 6.27 -5.72 -8.01
C ARG A 213 5.10 -6.06 -8.93
N TYR A 214 3.98 -6.52 -8.37
CA TYR A 214 2.78 -6.75 -9.16
C TYR A 214 2.09 -5.42 -9.48
N PRO A 215 1.80 -5.09 -10.74
CA PRO A 215 1.43 -3.72 -11.07
C PRO A 215 -0.03 -3.38 -10.78
N GLN A 216 -0.25 -2.13 -10.38
CA GLN A 216 -1.53 -1.63 -9.92
C GLN A 216 -2.57 -1.53 -11.04
N ASP A 217 -2.22 -1.03 -12.23
CA ASP A 217 -3.22 -0.83 -13.29
C ASP A 217 -3.82 -2.15 -13.79
N PHE A 218 -2.97 -3.17 -13.93
CA PHE A 218 -3.40 -4.52 -14.28
C PHE A 218 -4.26 -5.13 -13.18
N PHE A 219 -3.84 -4.98 -11.92
CA PHE A 219 -4.55 -5.52 -10.78
C PHE A 219 -5.94 -4.89 -10.60
N VAL A 220 -6.09 -3.59 -10.82
CA VAL A 220 -7.40 -2.91 -10.78
C VAL A 220 -8.35 -3.49 -11.82
N ILE A 221 -7.86 -3.76 -13.04
CA ILE A 221 -8.68 -4.40 -14.09
C ILE A 221 -9.11 -5.81 -13.65
N GLN A 222 -8.19 -6.61 -13.13
CA GLN A 222 -8.51 -7.95 -12.65
C GLN A 222 -9.51 -7.92 -11.49
N ALA A 223 -9.36 -6.98 -10.56
CA ALA A 223 -10.29 -6.78 -9.46
C ALA A 223 -11.70 -6.39 -9.94
N GLN A 224 -11.80 -5.52 -10.94
CA GLN A 224 -13.08 -5.13 -11.55
C GLN A 224 -13.79 -6.32 -12.22
N LEU A 225 -13.04 -7.19 -12.91
CA LEU A 225 -13.60 -8.41 -13.49
C LEU A 225 -13.98 -9.42 -12.41
N TYR A 226 -13.10 -9.63 -11.42
CA TYR A 226 -13.33 -10.55 -10.29
C TYR A 226 -14.61 -10.19 -9.53
N ALA A 227 -14.90 -8.90 -9.37
CA ALA A 227 -16.12 -8.43 -8.70
C ALA A 227 -17.42 -9.02 -9.27
N THR A 228 -17.42 -9.42 -10.55
CA THR A 228 -18.56 -10.09 -11.20
C THR A 228 -18.32 -11.59 -11.41
N TYR A 229 -17.13 -11.98 -11.89
CA TYR A 229 -16.89 -13.35 -12.36
C TYR A 229 -16.43 -14.35 -11.29
N HIS A 230 -16.28 -13.93 -10.02
CA HIS A 230 -16.04 -14.86 -8.92
C HIS A 230 -17.25 -15.77 -8.63
N MET A 231 -18.46 -15.35 -9.04
CA MET A 231 -19.69 -16.14 -8.90
C MET A 231 -19.69 -17.28 -9.93
N GLN A 232 -19.46 -18.51 -9.44
CA GLN A 232 -19.45 -19.71 -10.29
C GLN A 232 -20.83 -20.36 -10.44
N ASP A 233 -21.75 -20.13 -9.49
CA ASP A 233 -23.11 -20.65 -9.57
C ASP A 233 -23.93 -19.86 -10.61
N PRO A 234 -24.52 -20.52 -11.63
CA PRO A 234 -25.24 -19.83 -12.71
C PRO A 234 -26.44 -19.01 -12.25
N GLN A 235 -27.17 -19.46 -11.22
CA GLN A 235 -28.35 -18.76 -10.71
C GLN A 235 -27.93 -17.51 -9.93
N VAL A 236 -26.93 -17.64 -9.06
CA VAL A 236 -26.34 -16.51 -8.32
C VAL A 236 -25.75 -15.49 -9.30
N PHE A 237 -25.06 -15.94 -10.35
CA PHE A 237 -24.49 -15.07 -11.37
C PHE A 237 -25.57 -14.34 -12.18
N TYR A 238 -26.60 -15.06 -12.64
CA TYR A 238 -27.72 -14.48 -13.39
C TYR A 238 -28.47 -13.41 -12.59
N ASN A 239 -28.71 -13.67 -11.30
CA ASN A 239 -29.38 -12.75 -10.40
C ASN A 239 -28.45 -11.66 -9.83
N LYS A 240 -27.12 -11.77 -10.03
CA LYS A 240 -26.08 -10.90 -9.46
C LYS A 240 -26.16 -10.77 -7.94
N GLU A 241 -26.43 -11.89 -7.26
CA GLU A 241 -26.73 -11.91 -5.82
C GLU A 241 -25.53 -11.61 -4.92
N ASP A 242 -24.31 -12.00 -5.32
CA ASP A 242 -23.06 -11.75 -4.58
C ASP A 242 -22.15 -10.76 -5.31
N LEU A 243 -22.73 -9.82 -6.07
CA LEU A 243 -21.95 -8.82 -6.81
C LEU A 243 -21.10 -7.96 -5.86
N LEU A 244 -19.79 -7.89 -6.10
CA LEU A 244 -18.87 -7.07 -5.33
C LEU A 244 -18.66 -5.70 -6.00
N SER A 245 -18.15 -4.77 -5.20
CA SER A 245 -17.73 -3.44 -5.64
C SER A 245 -16.45 -3.02 -4.92
N ILE A 246 -15.61 -2.26 -5.61
CA ILE A 246 -14.47 -1.58 -5.00
C ILE A 246 -15.05 -0.48 -4.08
N PRO A 247 -14.67 -0.44 -2.79
CA PRO A 247 -15.19 0.54 -1.86
C PRO A 247 -14.92 1.97 -2.33
N ARG A 248 -15.91 2.85 -2.16
CA ARG A 248 -15.75 4.29 -2.37
C ARG A 248 -15.50 4.99 -1.05
N ARG A 249 -14.59 5.96 -1.06
CA ARG A 249 -14.25 6.77 0.11
C ARG A 249 -14.46 8.25 -0.18
N SER A 250 -14.83 8.99 0.86
CA SER A 250 -14.92 10.44 0.77
C SER A 250 -13.50 11.02 0.86
N GLN A 251 -13.05 11.69 -0.20
CA GLN A 251 -11.84 12.50 -0.21
C GLN A 251 -12.26 13.97 -0.36
N GLY A 252 -12.42 14.64 0.78
CA GLY A 252 -12.91 16.02 0.83
C GLY A 252 -14.36 16.12 0.35
N THR A 253 -14.59 16.80 -0.77
CA THR A 253 -15.92 17.00 -1.37
C THR A 253 -16.26 15.97 -2.45
N SER A 254 -15.35 15.02 -2.76
CA SER A 254 -15.52 14.03 -3.82
C SER A 254 -15.48 12.60 -3.28
N GLU A 255 -16.26 11.69 -3.87
CA GLU A 255 -16.10 10.26 -3.64
C GLU A 255 -15.16 9.66 -4.68
N ALA A 256 -14.15 8.91 -4.23
CA ALA A 256 -13.22 8.18 -5.08
C ALA A 256 -13.23 6.68 -4.76
N GLU A 257 -13.07 5.83 -5.79
CA GLU A 257 -12.81 4.40 -5.58
C GLU A 257 -11.47 4.22 -4.87
N MET A 258 -11.40 3.24 -3.98
CA MET A 258 -10.16 2.92 -3.27
C MET A 258 -9.12 2.36 -4.23
N GLU A 259 -7.89 2.87 -4.13
CA GLU A 259 -6.75 2.37 -4.90
C GLU A 259 -6.09 1.18 -4.19
N PRO A 260 -5.55 0.21 -4.93
CA PRO A 260 -4.84 -0.90 -4.33
C PRO A 260 -3.50 -0.42 -3.75
N TYR A 261 -3.10 -0.99 -2.62
CA TYR A 261 -1.90 -0.56 -1.90
C TYR A 261 -0.99 -1.73 -1.60
N TYR A 262 0.31 -1.48 -1.68
CA TYR A 262 1.32 -2.48 -1.36
C TYR A 262 1.49 -2.58 0.16
N THR A 263 1.67 -3.80 0.65
CA THR A 263 1.96 -4.05 2.06
C THR A 263 2.83 -5.30 2.18
N ILE A 264 3.56 -5.39 3.30
CA ILE A 264 4.27 -6.61 3.68
C ILE A 264 3.45 -7.25 4.77
N MET A 265 3.01 -8.49 4.55
CA MET A 265 2.26 -9.21 5.54
C MET A 265 2.36 -10.72 5.36
N ARG A 266 2.06 -11.45 6.44
CA ARG A 266 1.87 -12.89 6.39
C ARG A 266 0.45 -13.20 5.95
N LEU A 267 0.31 -13.80 4.76
CA LEU A 267 -0.98 -14.24 4.25
C LEU A 267 -1.54 -15.41 5.09
N PRO A 268 -2.87 -15.58 5.19
CA PRO A 268 -3.45 -16.71 5.92
C PRO A 268 -3.00 -18.05 5.34
N GLY A 269 -2.51 -18.94 6.22
CA GLY A 269 -1.99 -20.26 5.85
C GLY A 269 -0.51 -20.26 5.43
N GLU A 270 0.10 -19.10 5.25
CA GLU A 270 1.53 -18.98 4.92
C GLU A 270 2.38 -18.81 6.18
N SER A 271 3.62 -19.30 6.13
CA SER A 271 4.56 -19.23 7.26
C SER A 271 5.45 -17.99 7.24
N LYS A 272 5.59 -17.35 6.07
CA LYS A 272 6.47 -16.21 5.83
C LYS A 272 5.66 -14.96 5.45
N GLU A 273 6.26 -13.81 5.73
CA GLU A 273 5.77 -12.52 5.25
C GLU A 273 6.10 -12.37 3.76
N GLU A 274 5.22 -11.71 3.02
CA GLU A 274 5.37 -11.48 1.58
C GLU A 274 4.99 -10.06 1.22
N PHE A 275 5.60 -9.55 0.14
CA PHE A 275 5.21 -8.30 -0.46
C PHE A 275 4.00 -8.51 -1.37
N VAL A 276 2.87 -7.90 -1.01
CA VAL A 276 1.59 -8.10 -1.68
C VAL A 276 0.93 -6.78 -2.05
N LEU A 277 0.19 -6.79 -3.15
CA LEU A 277 -0.70 -5.70 -3.55
C LEU A 277 -2.12 -6.07 -3.15
N LEU A 278 -2.77 -5.25 -2.32
CA LEU A 278 -4.05 -5.58 -1.68
C LEU A 278 -5.17 -4.63 -2.12
N LEU A 279 -6.38 -5.16 -2.31
CA LEU A 279 -7.60 -4.37 -2.52
C LEU A 279 -8.81 -5.00 -1.81
N PRO A 280 -9.51 -4.25 -0.94
CA PRO A 280 -10.75 -4.72 -0.32
C PRO A 280 -11.97 -4.67 -1.25
N PHE A 281 -12.99 -5.46 -0.94
CA PHE A 281 -14.30 -5.48 -1.60
C PHE A 281 -15.46 -5.35 -0.61
N THR A 282 -16.49 -4.60 -1.01
CA THR A 282 -17.79 -4.56 -0.36
C THR A 282 -18.85 -5.14 -1.30
N PRO A 283 -19.99 -5.68 -0.79
CA PRO A 283 -21.12 -6.02 -1.64
C PRO A 283 -21.65 -4.77 -2.34
N ASN A 284 -22.20 -4.93 -3.54
CA ASN A 284 -22.81 -3.83 -4.26
C ASN A 284 -23.92 -3.16 -3.42
N LYS A 285 -23.88 -1.82 -3.33
CA LYS A 285 -24.80 -0.99 -2.52
C LYS A 285 -24.73 -1.22 -1.00
N ARG A 286 -23.70 -1.91 -0.49
CA ARG A 286 -23.45 -2.03 0.94
C ARG A 286 -22.03 -1.56 1.26
N ASP A 287 -21.86 -1.07 2.48
CA ASP A 287 -20.58 -0.51 2.93
C ASP A 287 -19.78 -1.44 3.84
N ASN A 288 -20.33 -2.61 4.18
CA ASN A 288 -19.63 -3.63 4.96
C ASN A 288 -18.68 -4.44 4.08
N MET A 289 -17.52 -4.83 4.61
CA MET A 289 -16.56 -5.68 3.92
C MET A 289 -17.14 -7.05 3.64
N ARG A 290 -16.78 -7.61 2.48
CA ARG A 290 -17.15 -8.96 2.07
C ARG A 290 -15.95 -9.82 1.70
N ALA A 291 -14.94 -9.21 1.09
CA ALA A 291 -13.74 -9.92 0.68
C ALA A 291 -12.55 -8.97 0.55
N TRP A 292 -11.37 -9.52 0.33
CA TRP A 292 -10.25 -8.80 -0.25
C TRP A 292 -9.55 -9.67 -1.28
N LEU A 293 -8.86 -9.01 -2.20
CA LEU A 293 -8.02 -9.63 -3.22
C LEU A 293 -6.58 -9.17 -2.99
N ALA A 294 -5.64 -10.10 -3.02
CA ALA A 294 -4.22 -9.82 -3.00
C ALA A 294 -3.52 -10.39 -4.23
N ALA A 295 -2.52 -9.68 -4.74
CA ALA A 295 -1.57 -10.18 -5.70
C ALA A 295 -0.19 -10.31 -5.05
N ARG A 296 0.45 -11.48 -5.18
CA ARG A 296 1.79 -11.74 -4.64
C ARG A 296 2.86 -11.17 -5.56
N SER A 297 3.81 -10.43 -4.99
CA SER A 297 4.94 -9.83 -5.72
C SER A 297 6.25 -10.59 -5.55
N ASP A 298 6.37 -11.45 -4.54
CA ASP A 298 7.61 -12.19 -4.29
C ASP A 298 7.90 -13.21 -5.41
N PRO A 299 9.17 -13.37 -5.86
CA PRO A 299 9.51 -14.16 -7.05
C PRO A 299 8.96 -15.60 -7.09
N GLU A 300 8.92 -16.29 -5.95
CA GLU A 300 8.40 -17.68 -5.86
C GLU A 300 6.90 -17.77 -6.19
N HIS A 301 6.16 -16.72 -5.88
CA HIS A 301 4.70 -16.67 -5.98
C HIS A 301 4.19 -15.57 -6.91
N TYR A 302 5.10 -14.95 -7.67
CA TYR A 302 4.82 -13.76 -8.45
C TYR A 302 3.61 -13.97 -9.36
N GLY A 303 2.65 -13.04 -9.24
CA GLY A 303 1.46 -13.00 -10.06
C GLY A 303 0.35 -13.98 -9.71
N ARG A 304 0.48 -14.74 -8.62
CA ARG A 304 -0.65 -15.47 -8.03
C ARG A 304 -1.58 -14.50 -7.31
N LEU A 305 -2.86 -14.60 -7.64
CA LEU A 305 -3.93 -13.86 -6.98
C LEU A 305 -4.58 -14.73 -5.90
N ILE A 306 -4.84 -14.13 -4.75
CA ILE A 306 -5.54 -14.76 -3.63
C ILE A 306 -6.75 -13.90 -3.30
N ALA A 307 -7.94 -14.48 -3.34
CA ALA A 307 -9.14 -13.87 -2.84
C ALA A 307 -9.52 -14.52 -1.51
N LEU A 308 -9.81 -13.70 -0.51
CA LEU A 308 -10.22 -14.15 0.81
C LEU A 308 -11.55 -13.53 1.18
N ASP A 309 -12.51 -14.40 1.45
CA ASP A 309 -13.89 -14.06 1.76
C ASP A 309 -14.10 -13.99 3.26
N PHE A 310 -14.78 -12.94 3.72
CA PHE A 310 -15.26 -12.85 5.09
C PHE A 310 -16.59 -13.60 5.26
N PRO A 311 -16.82 -14.25 6.42
CA PRO A 311 -18.07 -14.96 6.70
C PRO A 311 -19.29 -14.03 6.60
N LYS A 312 -20.34 -14.46 5.88
CA LYS A 312 -21.58 -13.67 5.69
C LYS A 312 -22.32 -13.37 7.01
N ALA A 313 -22.09 -14.17 8.05
CA ALA A 313 -22.73 -14.01 9.36
C ALA A 313 -22.09 -12.93 10.25
N LYS A 314 -20.84 -12.51 9.97
CA LYS A 314 -20.12 -11.52 10.78
C LYS A 314 -20.13 -10.17 10.07
N LEU A 315 -20.57 -9.13 10.78
CA LEU A 315 -20.45 -7.77 10.28
C LEU A 315 -18.98 -7.34 10.36
N VAL A 316 -18.35 -7.18 9.20
CA VAL A 316 -17.00 -6.61 9.08
C VAL A 316 -17.15 -5.19 8.53
N TYR A 317 -16.74 -4.19 9.31
CA TYR A 317 -16.82 -2.79 8.87
C TYR A 317 -15.96 -2.58 7.64
N GLY A 318 -16.47 -1.85 6.65
CA GLY A 318 -15.68 -1.45 5.47
C GLY A 318 -15.17 -0.04 5.48
N PRO A 319 -14.31 0.32 4.50
CA PRO A 319 -13.59 1.59 4.48
C PRO A 319 -14.47 2.82 4.69
N LYS A 320 -15.64 2.89 4.04
CA LYS A 320 -16.59 4.00 4.19
C LYS A 320 -17.19 4.10 5.59
N GLN A 321 -17.45 2.95 6.23
CA GLN A 321 -17.95 2.93 7.61
C GLN A 321 -16.87 3.33 8.62
N ILE A 322 -15.62 2.93 8.36
CA ILE A 322 -14.48 3.34 9.18
C ILE A 322 -14.25 4.84 9.08
N ASP A 323 -14.29 5.42 7.87
CA ASP A 323 -14.23 6.87 7.68
C ASP A 323 -15.32 7.59 8.47
N ALA A 324 -16.58 7.14 8.35
CA ALA A 324 -17.70 7.72 9.09
C ALA A 324 -17.52 7.62 10.61
N ARG A 325 -16.95 6.51 11.11
CA ARG A 325 -16.64 6.35 12.54
C ARG A 325 -15.53 7.28 13.01
N ILE A 326 -14.49 7.47 12.21
CA ILE A 326 -13.42 8.44 12.46
C ILE A 326 -14.00 9.86 12.52
N ASP A 327 -14.92 10.19 11.60
CA ASP A 327 -15.59 11.49 11.54
C ASP A 327 -16.53 11.75 12.72
N GLN A 328 -17.11 10.69 13.28
CA GLN A 328 -18.02 10.76 14.43
C GLN A 328 -17.28 10.78 15.77
N ASP A 329 -15.99 10.42 15.80
CA ASP A 329 -15.19 10.49 17.02
C ASP A 329 -15.01 11.97 17.42
N THR A 330 -15.47 12.29 18.64
CA THR A 330 -15.54 13.67 19.10
C THR A 330 -14.17 14.32 19.22
N VAL A 331 -13.16 13.57 19.65
CA VAL A 331 -11.80 14.07 19.84
C VAL A 331 -11.14 14.30 18.48
N ILE A 332 -11.25 13.32 17.58
CA ILE A 332 -10.69 13.41 16.23
C ILE A 332 -11.37 14.53 15.44
N SER A 333 -12.69 14.60 15.44
CA SER A 333 -13.45 15.61 14.69
C SER A 333 -13.15 17.03 15.19
N GLN A 334 -13.03 17.23 16.50
CA GLN A 334 -12.63 18.53 17.07
C GLN A 334 -11.23 18.92 16.60
N GLN A 335 -10.27 18.00 16.68
CA GLN A 335 -8.89 18.25 16.30
C GLN A 335 -8.72 18.55 14.80
N ILE A 336 -9.38 17.76 13.93
CA ILE A 336 -9.38 18.02 12.49
C ILE A 336 -10.00 19.38 12.17
N SER A 337 -11.11 19.74 12.82
CA SER A 337 -11.76 21.03 12.62
C SER A 337 -10.91 22.21 13.09
N LEU A 338 -10.08 22.03 14.12
CA LEU A 338 -9.14 23.04 14.60
C LEU A 338 -7.94 23.21 13.66
N TRP A 339 -7.45 22.11 13.09
CA TRP A 339 -6.33 22.13 12.13
C TRP A 339 -6.73 22.55 10.73
N ASN A 340 -7.99 22.39 10.37
CA ASN A 340 -8.52 22.74 9.06
C ASN A 340 -9.19 24.12 9.10
N GLN A 341 -8.43 25.13 9.55
CA GLN A 341 -8.83 26.53 9.67
C GLN A 341 -7.95 27.42 8.80
N ALA A 342 -8.44 28.63 8.52
CA ALA A 342 -7.83 29.61 7.60
C ALA A 342 -6.29 29.63 7.69
N GLY A 343 -5.63 29.16 6.64
CA GLY A 343 -4.17 29.09 6.52
C GLY A 343 -3.57 27.69 6.62
N SER A 344 -4.30 26.69 7.14
CA SER A 344 -3.87 25.29 7.18
C SER A 344 -4.94 24.32 6.68
N LYS A 345 -4.47 23.27 6.00
CA LYS A 345 -5.30 22.23 5.41
C LYS A 345 -4.89 20.86 5.94
N VAL A 346 -5.87 20.12 6.45
CA VAL A 346 -5.68 18.72 6.82
C VAL A 346 -5.81 17.84 5.58
N ILE A 347 -4.81 16.99 5.36
CA ILE A 347 -4.79 16.00 4.28
C ILE A 347 -4.90 14.62 4.91
N ARG A 348 -6.00 13.92 4.63
CA ARG A 348 -6.16 12.53 5.02
C ARG A 348 -5.46 11.64 3.99
N GLY A 349 -4.50 10.85 4.44
CA GLY A 349 -3.82 9.89 3.57
C GLY A 349 -4.68 8.66 3.25
N SER A 350 -4.07 7.73 2.53
CA SER A 350 -4.68 6.44 2.20
C SER A 350 -5.03 5.65 3.46
N LEU A 351 -6.23 5.09 3.48
CA LEU A 351 -6.67 4.16 4.52
C LEU A 351 -6.18 2.77 4.13
N LEU A 352 -5.38 2.14 4.96
CA LEU A 352 -4.94 0.77 4.76
C LEU A 352 -5.84 -0.16 5.58
N ALA A 353 -6.39 -1.20 4.95
CA ALA A 353 -7.27 -2.18 5.58
C ALA A 353 -6.53 -3.51 5.69
N ILE A 354 -5.76 -3.68 6.75
CA ILE A 354 -4.79 -4.77 6.91
C ILE A 354 -5.47 -5.95 7.63
N PRO A 355 -5.65 -7.11 6.97
CA PRO A 355 -6.17 -8.29 7.64
C PRO A 355 -5.17 -8.83 8.67
N ILE A 356 -5.67 -9.07 9.88
CA ILE A 356 -4.94 -9.71 10.97
C ILE A 356 -5.82 -10.83 11.50
N GLU A 357 -5.45 -12.08 11.20
CA GLU A 357 -6.23 -13.27 11.54
C GLU A 357 -7.69 -13.15 11.06
N GLU A 358 -8.67 -13.11 11.97
CA GLU A 358 -10.10 -12.98 11.67
C GLU A 358 -10.66 -11.55 11.82
N SER A 359 -9.77 -10.56 11.87
CA SER A 359 -10.09 -9.15 12.09
C SER A 359 -9.36 -8.23 11.11
N LEU A 360 -9.76 -6.96 11.07
CA LEU A 360 -9.14 -5.94 10.23
C LEU A 360 -8.59 -4.83 11.13
N LEU A 361 -7.32 -4.49 10.90
CA LEU A 361 -6.70 -3.27 11.40
C LEU A 361 -6.76 -2.22 10.29
N TYR A 362 -7.36 -1.09 10.60
CA TYR A 362 -7.40 0.06 9.71
C TYR A 362 -6.39 1.10 10.16
N VAL A 363 -5.57 1.60 9.23
CA VAL A 363 -4.55 2.62 9.52
C VAL A 363 -4.69 3.77 8.53
N GLN A 364 -4.77 5.00 9.03
CA GLN A 364 -4.83 6.20 8.21
C GLN A 364 -3.88 7.29 8.74
N PRO A 365 -2.91 7.76 7.95
CA PRO A 365 -2.11 8.91 8.31
C PRO A 365 -2.87 10.23 8.08
N LEU A 366 -2.65 11.20 8.98
CA LEU A 366 -3.12 12.57 8.87
C LEU A 366 -1.93 13.52 8.70
N TYR A 367 -1.92 14.23 7.58
CA TYR A 367 -0.92 15.24 7.27
C TYR A 367 -1.51 16.64 7.44
N LEU A 368 -0.64 17.59 7.77
CA LEU A 368 -0.96 19.01 7.83
C LEU A 368 -0.07 19.77 6.85
N SER A 369 -0.67 20.64 6.05
CA SER A 369 0.04 21.57 5.16
C SER A 369 -0.54 22.97 5.31
N ALA A 370 0.29 24.01 5.22
CA ALA A 370 -0.16 25.37 4.97
C ALA A 370 -0.84 25.47 3.59
N GLU A 371 -1.77 26.42 3.46
CA GLU A 371 -2.49 26.66 2.19
C GLU A 371 -1.58 27.07 1.03
N GLN A 372 -0.44 27.70 1.32
CA GLN A 372 0.55 28.11 0.33
C GLN A 372 1.88 27.39 0.56
N GLY A 373 2.22 26.49 -0.37
CA GLY A 373 3.61 26.10 -0.67
C GLY A 373 4.37 25.25 0.36
N SER A 374 3.75 24.79 1.45
CA SER A 374 4.45 23.94 2.43
C SER A 374 4.40 22.46 2.06
N LEU A 375 5.49 21.73 2.34
CA LEU A 375 5.50 20.26 2.33
C LEU A 375 4.54 19.72 3.41
N PRO A 376 3.63 18.77 3.10
CA PRO A 376 2.78 18.16 4.11
C PRO A 376 3.59 17.40 5.17
N GLU A 377 3.29 17.64 6.44
CA GLU A 377 3.94 16.97 7.58
C GLU A 377 2.98 15.98 8.22
N LEU A 378 3.43 14.75 8.52
CA LEU A 378 2.62 13.78 9.25
C LEU A 378 2.44 14.28 10.69
N LYS A 379 1.21 14.52 11.11
CA LYS A 379 0.91 14.95 12.49
C LYS A 379 0.33 13.84 13.33
N ARG A 380 -0.50 12.96 12.76
CA ARG A 380 -1.12 11.85 13.50
C ARG A 380 -1.27 10.62 12.64
N VAL A 381 -1.37 9.46 13.30
CA VAL A 381 -1.77 8.19 12.71
C VAL A 381 -3.03 7.72 13.42
N ILE A 382 -4.13 7.60 12.67
CA ILE A 382 -5.35 6.99 13.19
C ILE A 382 -5.25 5.49 12.98
N ALA A 383 -5.48 4.72 14.04
CA ALA A 383 -5.64 3.28 13.98
C ALA A 383 -7.05 2.90 14.47
N VAL A 384 -7.70 1.95 13.80
CA VAL A 384 -9.01 1.43 14.18
C VAL A 384 -8.97 -0.09 14.18
N PHE A 385 -9.37 -0.69 15.30
CA PHE A 385 -9.49 -2.13 15.45
C PHE A 385 -10.77 -2.47 16.23
N GLY A 386 -11.69 -3.18 15.58
CA GLY A 386 -13.01 -3.46 16.15
C GLY A 386 -13.80 -2.18 16.47
N ASN A 387 -13.99 -1.90 17.76
CA ASN A 387 -14.68 -0.70 18.26
C ASN A 387 -13.72 0.34 18.87
N GLN A 388 -12.42 0.07 18.88
CA GLN A 388 -11.42 0.99 19.41
C GLN A 388 -10.85 1.85 18.28
N ILE A 389 -10.80 3.15 18.54
CA ILE A 389 -10.22 4.16 17.65
C ILE A 389 -9.15 4.88 18.47
N ALA A 390 -7.96 5.01 17.91
CA ALA A 390 -6.85 5.76 18.50
C ALA A 390 -6.25 6.69 17.46
N MET A 391 -5.87 7.89 17.88
CA MET A 391 -5.18 8.87 17.06
C MET A 391 -4.02 9.46 17.84
N GLU A 392 -2.81 8.99 17.54
CA GLU A 392 -1.57 9.40 18.21
C GLU A 392 -0.52 9.87 17.19
N GLU A 393 0.64 10.32 17.67
CA GLU A 393 1.71 10.88 16.82
C GLU A 393 2.38 9.82 15.95
N THR A 394 2.45 8.58 16.45
CA THR A 394 3.05 7.45 15.74
C THR A 394 2.09 6.27 15.66
N LEU A 395 2.31 5.43 14.65
CA LEU A 395 1.59 4.16 14.51
C LEU A 395 1.75 3.30 15.77
N GLU A 396 2.96 3.24 16.33
CA GLU A 396 3.26 2.45 17.52
C GLU A 396 2.46 2.90 18.74
N GLN A 397 2.36 4.22 18.98
CA GLN A 397 1.52 4.76 20.05
C GLN A 397 0.03 4.49 19.81
N SER A 398 -0.45 4.65 18.58
CA SER A 398 -1.85 4.34 18.24
C SER A 398 -2.17 2.85 18.46
N LEU A 399 -1.25 1.96 18.08
CA LEU A 399 -1.37 0.53 18.35
C LEU A 399 -1.29 0.22 19.85
N GLN A 400 -0.40 0.86 20.60
CA GLN A 400 -0.32 0.70 22.05
C GLN A 400 -1.58 1.19 22.76
N LYS A 401 -2.24 2.24 22.26
CA LYS A 401 -3.52 2.70 22.83
C LYS A 401 -4.66 1.72 22.59
N ILE A 402 -4.62 1.00 21.45
CA ILE A 402 -5.59 -0.05 21.12
C ILE A 402 -5.28 -1.35 21.89
N PHE A 403 -4.05 -1.84 21.83
CA PHE A 403 -3.66 -3.18 22.29
C PHE A 403 -2.87 -3.20 23.62
N GLY A 404 -2.31 -2.07 24.03
CA GLY A 404 -1.43 -1.94 25.20
C GLY A 404 -2.16 -1.67 26.52
N GLY A 405 -3.48 -1.49 26.49
CA GLY A 405 -4.30 -1.79 27.65
C GLY A 405 -4.15 -3.29 27.96
N LYS A 406 -3.98 -3.68 29.23
CA LYS A 406 -3.99 -5.10 29.62
C LYS A 406 -5.10 -5.80 28.83
N PRO A 407 -4.84 -6.93 28.17
CA PRO A 407 -5.89 -7.64 27.49
C PRO A 407 -6.98 -7.86 28.53
N VAL A 408 -8.12 -7.18 28.35
CA VAL A 408 -9.37 -7.78 28.76
C VAL A 408 -9.51 -8.90 27.74
N SER A 409 -8.76 -9.98 27.99
CA SER A 409 -9.19 -11.30 27.59
C SER A 409 -10.67 -11.28 27.94
N ALA A 410 -11.52 -11.44 26.94
CA ALA A 410 -12.76 -12.13 27.19
C ALA A 410 -12.32 -13.51 27.71
N GLN A 411 -12.00 -13.57 28.99
CA GLN A 411 -12.03 -14.79 29.75
C GLN A 411 -13.48 -15.23 29.59
N ALA A 412 -13.71 -16.16 28.65
CA ALA A 412 -14.54 -17.30 29.01
C ALA A 412 -14.13 -17.64 30.44
N PRO A 413 -15.05 -17.66 31.43
CA PRO A 413 -14.70 -17.76 32.83
C PRO A 413 -13.81 -19.00 32.99
N SER A 414 -12.51 -18.75 33.09
CA SER A 414 -11.53 -19.78 33.35
C SER A 414 -11.96 -20.37 34.67
N ALA A 415 -12.16 -21.69 34.64
CA ALA A 415 -12.51 -22.48 35.80
C ALA A 415 -11.73 -21.94 37.01
N VAL A 416 -12.49 -21.49 38.01
CA VAL A 416 -11.96 -21.17 39.33
C VAL A 416 -11.02 -22.34 39.68
N PRO A 417 -9.74 -22.09 40.01
CA PRO A 417 -8.90 -23.14 40.57
C PRO A 417 -9.69 -23.78 41.72
N PRO A 418 -9.63 -25.10 41.93
CA PRO A 418 -10.24 -25.68 43.11
C PRO A 418 -9.71 -24.91 44.31
N LEU A 419 -10.59 -24.14 44.97
CA LEU A 419 -10.27 -23.54 46.24
C LEU A 419 -9.97 -24.73 47.15
N GLU A 420 -8.70 -24.93 47.47
CA GLU A 420 -8.34 -25.81 48.58
C GLU A 420 -9.11 -25.31 49.79
N VAL A 421 -10.10 -26.11 50.19
CA VAL A 421 -10.97 -25.84 51.31
C VAL A 421 -10.09 -25.84 52.55
N ALA A 422 -9.68 -24.66 52.99
CA ALA A 422 -9.15 -24.47 54.33
C ALA A 422 -10.16 -25.11 55.31
N LYS A 423 -9.68 -26.01 56.17
CA LYS A 423 -10.51 -26.90 56.98
C LYS A 423 -11.42 -26.18 58.00
N ASP A 424 -11.31 -24.86 58.16
CA ASP A 424 -12.05 -24.06 59.16
C ASP A 424 -13.03 -23.01 58.60
N GLN A 425 -13.70 -23.28 57.48
CA GLN A 425 -14.83 -22.42 57.07
C GLN A 425 -16.15 -22.81 57.77
N PRO A 426 -16.98 -21.82 58.18
CA PRO A 426 -18.29 -22.08 58.74
C PRO A 426 -19.18 -22.82 57.74
N ALA A 427 -19.92 -23.84 58.19
CA ALA A 427 -20.75 -24.73 57.34
C ALA A 427 -21.60 -24.02 56.25
N PRO A 428 -22.23 -22.86 56.51
CA PRO A 428 -23.00 -22.13 55.50
C PRO A 428 -22.17 -21.63 54.30
N ALA A 429 -20.88 -21.34 54.50
CA ALA A 429 -20.00 -20.87 53.43
C ALA A 429 -19.65 -22.00 52.45
N ARG A 430 -19.51 -23.24 52.96
CA ARG A 430 -19.29 -24.42 52.12
C ARG A 430 -20.54 -24.75 51.30
N GLU A 431 -21.72 -24.71 51.92
CA GLU A 431 -22.98 -24.95 51.21
C GLU A 431 -23.25 -23.90 50.12
N ALA A 432 -22.91 -22.63 50.36
CA ALA A 432 -23.04 -21.58 49.37
C ALA A 432 -22.10 -21.81 48.16
N LEU A 433 -20.88 -22.29 48.42
CA LEU A 433 -19.92 -22.63 47.36
C LEU A 433 -20.42 -23.80 46.49
N ASP A 434 -20.99 -24.84 47.11
CA ASP A 434 -21.54 -26.00 46.42
C ASP A 434 -22.73 -25.63 45.51
N HIS A 435 -23.64 -24.79 46.01
CA HIS A 435 -24.77 -24.28 45.21
C HIS A 435 -24.29 -23.39 44.06
N PHE A 436 -23.25 -22.58 44.28
CA PHE A 436 -22.65 -21.78 43.22
C PHE A 436 -22.01 -22.63 42.13
N GLN A 437 -21.31 -23.72 42.49
CA GLN A 437 -20.74 -24.66 41.53
C GLN A 437 -21.81 -25.39 40.70
N ARG A 438 -22.91 -25.82 41.33
CA ARG A 438 -24.05 -26.42 40.61
C ARG A 438 -24.74 -25.43 39.66
N ALA A 439 -24.83 -24.16 40.05
CA ALA A 439 -25.34 -23.11 39.16
C ALA A 439 -24.46 -22.99 37.89
N GLN A 440 -23.13 -22.99 38.04
CA GLN A 440 -22.20 -22.94 36.90
C GLN A 440 -22.34 -24.16 35.96
N GLU A 441 -22.64 -25.33 36.50
CA GLU A 441 -22.88 -26.54 35.70
C GLU A 441 -24.20 -26.43 34.90
N PHE A 442 -25.28 -25.95 35.51
CA PHE A 442 -26.53 -25.68 34.80
C PHE A 442 -26.38 -24.60 33.72
N LEU A 443 -25.52 -23.60 33.94
CA LEU A 443 -25.19 -22.59 32.94
C LEU A 443 -24.46 -23.21 31.73
N ARG A 444 -23.51 -24.12 31.96
CA ARG A 444 -22.81 -24.87 30.88
C ARG A 444 -23.75 -25.75 30.07
N GLN A 445 -24.78 -26.30 30.70
CA GLN A 445 -25.79 -27.14 30.06
C GLN A 445 -26.93 -26.32 29.41
N GLY A 446 -26.91 -24.99 29.48
CA GLY A 446 -27.97 -24.12 28.95
C GLY A 446 -29.30 -24.20 29.72
N ASN A 447 -29.30 -24.75 30.94
CA ASN A 447 -30.47 -24.87 31.81
C ASN A 447 -30.66 -23.62 32.68
N TRP A 448 -31.34 -22.61 32.11
CA TRP A 448 -31.59 -21.33 32.78
C TRP A 448 -32.48 -21.43 34.03
N ALA A 449 -33.41 -22.39 34.07
CA ALA A 449 -34.27 -22.61 35.23
C ALA A 449 -33.47 -23.17 36.42
N GLY A 450 -32.65 -24.20 36.18
CA GLY A 450 -31.76 -24.79 37.18
C GLY A 450 -30.71 -23.80 37.69
N TYR A 451 -30.16 -22.96 36.81
CA TYR A 451 -29.26 -21.87 37.19
C TYR A 451 -29.92 -20.89 38.16
N GLY A 452 -31.15 -20.44 37.85
CA GLY A 452 -31.88 -19.48 38.68
C GLY A 452 -32.27 -20.03 40.06
N GLU A 453 -32.58 -21.32 40.16
CA GLU A 453 -32.88 -21.96 41.45
C GLU A 453 -31.67 -22.08 42.36
N GLU A 454 -30.52 -22.50 41.81
CA GLU A 454 -29.29 -22.62 42.59
C GLU A 454 -28.76 -21.26 43.04
N LEU A 455 -28.91 -20.21 42.22
CA LEU A 455 -28.52 -18.84 42.61
C LEU A 455 -29.35 -18.30 43.78
N LYS A 456 -30.66 -18.61 43.83
CA LYS A 456 -31.52 -18.24 44.96
C LYS A 456 -31.09 -18.90 46.26
N LYS A 457 -30.60 -20.16 46.20
CA LYS A 457 -30.09 -20.88 47.38
C LYS A 457 -28.78 -20.26 47.88
N VAL A 458 -27.89 -19.86 46.96
CA VAL A 458 -26.68 -19.08 47.31
C VAL A 458 -27.06 -17.77 48.00
N GLU A 459 -28.00 -17.02 47.44
CA GLU A 459 -28.45 -15.75 48.02
C GLU A 459 -29.05 -15.92 49.43
N ALA A 460 -29.87 -16.95 49.63
CA ALA A 460 -30.45 -17.26 50.95
C ALA A 460 -29.36 -17.57 51.99
N LEU A 461 -28.34 -18.36 51.64
CA LEU A 461 -27.23 -18.70 52.52
C LEU A 461 -26.36 -17.49 52.84
N LEU A 462 -26.08 -16.63 51.86
CA LEU A 462 -25.33 -15.39 52.07
C LEU A 462 -26.08 -14.41 52.99
N ARG A 463 -27.41 -14.28 52.83
CA ARG A 463 -28.25 -13.48 53.73
C ARG A 463 -28.25 -14.03 55.16
N GLN A 464 -28.22 -15.35 55.32
CA GLN A 464 -28.13 -16.01 56.63
C GLN A 464 -26.76 -15.79 57.30
N MET A 465 -25.69 -15.73 56.50
CA MET A 465 -24.34 -15.39 57.00
C MET A 465 -24.25 -13.93 57.42
N GLN A 466 -24.86 -13.02 56.64
CA GLN A 466 -24.89 -11.60 56.94
C GLN A 466 -25.64 -11.29 58.24
N THR A 467 -26.74 -12.02 58.52
CA THR A 467 -27.51 -11.84 59.77
C THR A 467 -26.83 -12.42 61.01
N LYS A 468 -25.92 -13.40 60.86
CA LYS A 468 -25.13 -13.95 61.98
C LYS A 468 -23.88 -13.14 62.33
N GLN A 469 -23.40 -12.26 61.43
CA GLN A 469 -22.20 -11.45 61.64
C GLN A 469 -22.47 -10.11 62.35
N THR A 470 -23.72 -9.76 62.67
CA THR A 470 -24.05 -8.56 63.44
C THR A 470 -24.19 -8.91 64.92
N PRO A 471 -23.21 -8.60 65.80
CA PRO A 471 -23.43 -8.71 67.23
C PRO A 471 -24.41 -7.62 67.67
N SER A 472 -25.37 -7.97 68.52
CA SER A 472 -26.11 -6.99 69.29
C SER A 472 -25.18 -6.34 70.32
N LYS A 473 -24.87 -5.06 70.03
CA LYS A 473 -24.40 -3.93 70.87
C LYS A 473 -23.07 -3.34 70.47
#